data_AF-A0A8D8BLG4-F1
#
_entry.id   AF-A0A8D8BLG4-F1
#
_cell.length_a   1.000
_cell.length_b   1.000
_cell.length_c   1.000
_cell.angle_alpha   90.00
_cell.angle_beta   90.00
_cell.angle_gamma   90.00
#
_symmetry.space_group_name_H-M   'P 1'
#
loop_
_entity.id
_entity.type
_entity.pdbx_description
1 polymer ?
#
loop_
_entity_poly.entity_id
_entity_poly.type
_entity_poly.pdbx_seq_one_letter_code
_entity_poly.pdbx_strand_id
1 'polypeptide(L)'
;VPSSAKLPEHSEPSFLSSESERLIDETNFTTELNKHEVDFRLRERIGDIRFRLDELKKQKKDAHVEEEALKVYKQRTIDAINTLREIAMPLCQKCMIFREMRQGVDLVQDEVDNELRRELHVGNGAIELL
;
A
#
# COMPACT_ATOMS: atom_id res chain seq x y z
N VAL A 1 -62.15 64.14 -42.91
CA VAL A 1 -60.80 64.54 -42.45
C VAL A 1 -60.55 63.84 -41.12
N PRO A 2 -59.52 62.98 -41.04
CA PRO A 2 -59.31 62.06 -39.92
C PRO A 2 -58.49 62.75 -38.82
N SER A 3 -58.77 62.45 -37.56
CA SER A 3 -57.84 62.73 -36.45
C SER A 3 -57.54 61.42 -35.75
N SER A 4 -56.37 60.89 -36.08
CA SER A 4 -55.87 59.58 -35.69
C SER A 4 -55.67 59.48 -34.18
N ALA A 5 -56.26 58.45 -33.59
CA ALA A 5 -55.90 58.01 -32.24
C ALA A 5 -54.42 57.61 -32.22
N LYS A 6 -53.59 58.38 -31.50
CA LYS A 6 -52.19 58.04 -31.22
C LYS A 6 -52.16 56.98 -30.13
N LEU A 7 -51.81 55.75 -30.53
CA LEU A 7 -51.35 54.70 -29.61
C LEU A 7 -50.01 55.14 -28.98
N PRO A 8 -49.74 54.77 -27.71
CA PRO A 8 -48.49 55.14 -27.06
C PRO A 8 -47.35 54.21 -27.54
N GLU A 9 -46.62 54.61 -28.59
CA GLU A 9 -45.54 53.80 -29.21
C GLU A 9 -44.14 53.96 -28.58
N HIS A 10 -43.99 54.63 -27.43
CA HIS A 10 -42.67 54.89 -26.83
C HIS A 10 -42.31 54.05 -25.59
N SER A 11 -43.20 53.18 -25.11
CA SER A 11 -42.97 52.38 -23.88
C SER A 11 -42.36 51.00 -24.14
N GLU A 12 -42.65 50.35 -25.26
CA GLU A 12 -42.17 48.97 -25.50
C GLU A 12 -40.66 48.88 -25.77
N PRO A 13 -40.02 49.76 -26.58
CA PRO A 13 -38.59 49.65 -26.87
C PRO A 13 -37.70 49.91 -25.63
N SER A 14 -38.14 50.83 -24.77
CA SER A 14 -37.44 51.17 -23.53
C SER A 14 -37.61 50.08 -22.46
N PHE A 15 -38.79 49.49 -22.36
CA PHE A 15 -39.04 48.32 -21.52
C PHE A 15 -38.20 47.11 -21.96
N LEU A 16 -38.15 46.80 -23.26
CA LEU A 16 -37.35 45.71 -23.79
C LEU A 16 -35.84 45.88 -23.54
N SER A 17 -35.33 47.11 -23.66
CA SER A 17 -33.93 47.41 -23.32
C SER A 17 -33.65 47.21 -21.83
N SER A 18 -34.52 47.72 -20.96
CA SER A 18 -34.41 47.54 -19.50
C SER A 18 -34.48 46.07 -19.09
N GLU A 19 -35.35 45.29 -19.71
CA GLU A 19 -35.50 43.87 -19.42
C GLU A 19 -34.29 43.08 -19.93
N SER A 20 -33.74 43.46 -21.09
CA SER A 20 -32.49 42.87 -21.60
C SER A 20 -31.30 43.17 -20.69
N GLU A 21 -31.16 44.39 -20.19
CA GLU A 21 -30.11 44.78 -19.23
C GLU A 21 -30.24 43.97 -17.93
N ARG A 22 -31.46 43.84 -17.40
CA ARG A 22 -31.75 43.02 -16.21
C ARG A 22 -31.32 41.56 -16.40
N LEU A 23 -31.65 40.97 -17.56
CA LEU A 23 -31.28 39.59 -17.89
C LEU A 23 -29.77 39.42 -18.05
N ILE A 24 -29.08 40.41 -18.63
CA ILE A 24 -27.62 40.42 -18.74
C ILE A 24 -26.99 40.44 -17.34
N ASP A 25 -27.44 41.33 -16.46
CA ASP A 25 -26.92 41.44 -15.09
C ASP A 25 -27.19 40.18 -14.27
N GLU A 26 -28.38 39.61 -14.36
CA GLU A 26 -28.74 38.35 -13.69
C GLU A 26 -27.89 37.18 -14.20
N THR A 27 -27.66 37.10 -15.51
CA THR A 27 -26.81 36.09 -16.15
C THR A 27 -25.35 36.26 -15.71
N ASN A 28 -24.84 37.49 -15.69
CA ASN A 28 -23.48 37.80 -15.27
C ASN A 28 -23.25 37.44 -13.80
N PHE A 29 -24.18 37.84 -12.92
CA PHE A 29 -24.11 37.54 -11.50
C PHE A 29 -24.10 36.02 -11.26
N THR A 30 -25.01 35.30 -11.91
CA THR A 30 -25.11 33.83 -11.79
C THR A 30 -23.84 33.15 -12.33
N THR A 31 -23.30 33.65 -13.44
CA THR A 31 -22.08 33.12 -14.06
C THR A 31 -20.87 33.31 -13.15
N GLU A 32 -20.69 34.49 -12.56
CA GLU A 32 -19.58 34.76 -11.65
C GLU A 32 -19.68 33.93 -10.37
N LEU A 33 -20.89 33.79 -9.81
CA LEU A 33 -21.11 32.95 -8.62
C LEU A 33 -20.80 31.48 -8.91
N ASN A 34 -21.28 30.95 -10.03
CA ASN A 34 -20.97 29.59 -10.46
C ASN A 34 -19.47 29.38 -10.67
N LYS A 35 -18.79 30.34 -11.31
CA LYS A 35 -17.34 30.29 -11.51
C LYS A 35 -16.59 30.25 -10.19
N HIS A 36 -16.98 31.08 -9.21
CA HIS A 36 -16.35 31.10 -7.90
C HIS A 36 -16.53 29.79 -7.14
N GLU A 37 -17.73 29.22 -7.18
CA GLU A 37 -18.01 27.91 -6.57
C GLU A 37 -17.21 26.80 -7.24
N VAL A 38 -17.19 26.75 -8.59
CA VAL A 38 -16.40 25.77 -9.34
C VAL A 38 -14.92 25.90 -9.00
N ASP A 39 -14.36 27.11 -9.01
CA ASP A 39 -12.97 27.36 -8.67
C ASP A 39 -12.65 26.92 -7.23
N PHE A 40 -13.56 27.16 -6.28
CA PHE A 40 -13.41 26.70 -4.90
C PHE A 40 -13.37 25.17 -4.82
N ARG A 41 -14.32 24.48 -5.45
CA ARG A 41 -14.38 23.01 -5.49
C ARG A 41 -13.18 22.39 -6.17
N LEU A 42 -12.69 23.00 -7.25
CA LEU A 42 -11.47 22.57 -7.92
C LEU A 42 -10.25 22.70 -7.00
N ARG A 43 -10.11 23.80 -6.25
CA ARG A 43 -9.03 23.96 -5.28
C ARG A 43 -9.07 22.89 -4.18
N GLU A 44 -10.25 22.63 -3.61
CA GLU A 44 -10.45 21.57 -2.62
C GLU A 44 -10.04 20.21 -3.19
N ARG A 45 -10.52 19.88 -4.39
CA ARG A 45 -10.21 18.62 -5.07
C ARG A 45 -8.72 18.46 -5.36
N ILE A 46 -8.04 19.53 -5.76
CA ILE A 46 -6.58 19.53 -5.97
C ILE A 46 -5.87 19.26 -4.64
N GLY A 47 -6.33 19.88 -3.54
CA GLY A 47 -5.82 19.63 -2.19
C GLY A 47 -5.91 18.16 -1.80
N ASP A 48 -7.09 17.57 -1.97
CA ASP A 48 -7.33 16.15 -1.69
C ASP A 48 -6.42 15.23 -2.51
N ILE A 49 -6.31 15.50 -3.81
CA ILE A 49 -5.47 14.69 -4.71
C ILE A 49 -4.00 14.77 -4.29
N ARG A 50 -3.50 15.95 -3.93
CA ARG A 50 -2.13 16.14 -3.45
C ARG A 50 -1.89 15.39 -2.15
N PHE A 51 -2.80 15.51 -1.19
CA PHE A 51 -2.72 14.78 0.08
C PHE A 51 -2.66 13.27 -0.15
N ARG A 52 -3.58 12.72 -0.95
CA ARG A 52 -3.61 11.29 -1.28
C ARG A 52 -2.34 10.84 -2.01
N LEU A 53 -1.82 11.66 -2.92
CA LEU A 53 -0.57 11.37 -3.62
C LEU A 53 0.60 11.27 -2.63
N ASP A 54 0.68 12.17 -1.66
CA ASP A 54 1.77 12.15 -0.68
C ASP A 54 1.64 10.99 0.30
N GLU A 55 0.43 10.64 0.72
CA GLU A 55 0.17 9.40 1.48
C GLU A 55 0.57 8.14 0.70
N LEU A 56 0.21 8.05 -0.59
CA LEU A 56 0.61 6.93 -1.44
C LEU A 56 2.13 6.84 -1.61
N LYS A 57 2.82 7.98 -1.75
CA LYS A 57 4.29 8.00 -1.82
C LYS A 57 4.91 7.50 -0.51
N LYS A 58 4.36 7.91 0.63
CA LYS A 58 4.81 7.45 1.95
C LYS A 58 4.61 5.95 2.10
N GLN A 59 3.40 5.45 1.84
CA GLN A 59 3.10 4.01 1.89
C GLN A 59 4.01 3.20 0.96
N LYS A 60 4.26 3.69 -0.26
CA LYS A 60 5.20 3.04 -1.19
C LYS A 60 6.61 2.95 -0.61
N LYS A 61 7.09 4.02 0.02
CA LYS A 61 8.41 4.04 0.66
C LYS A 61 8.48 3.04 1.81
N ASP A 62 7.47 3.04 2.67
CA ASP A 62 7.41 2.17 3.84
C ASP A 62 7.35 0.69 3.40
N ALA A 63 6.51 0.37 2.40
CA ALA A 63 6.44 -0.97 1.82
C ALA A 63 7.77 -1.43 1.19
N HIS A 64 8.50 -0.53 0.54
CA HIS A 64 9.82 -0.86 -0.02
C HIS A 64 10.84 -1.17 1.09
N VAL A 65 10.80 -0.44 2.21
CA VAL A 65 11.69 -0.72 3.36
C VAL A 65 11.38 -2.10 3.94
N GLU A 66 10.10 -2.43 4.08
CA GLU A 66 9.66 -3.75 4.55
C GLU A 66 10.07 -4.87 3.58
N GLU A 67 9.90 -4.66 2.27
CA GLU A 67 10.31 -5.62 1.24
C GLU A 67 11.80 -5.96 1.34
N GLU A 68 12.66 -4.94 1.47
CA GLU A 68 14.10 -5.14 1.61
C GLU A 68 14.44 -5.86 2.93
N ALA A 69 13.76 -5.54 4.02
CA ALA A 69 13.93 -6.26 5.28
C ALA A 69 13.53 -7.75 5.14
N LEU A 70 12.41 -8.04 4.49
CA LEU A 70 11.95 -9.41 4.24
C LEU A 70 12.91 -10.18 3.34
N LYS A 71 13.52 -9.55 2.32
CA LYS A 71 14.57 -10.16 1.51
C LYS A 71 15.77 -10.57 2.34
N VAL A 72 16.22 -9.71 3.26
CA VAL A 72 17.32 -10.01 4.18
C VAL A 72 16.97 -11.18 5.09
N TYR A 73 15.78 -11.17 5.71
CA TYR A 73 15.35 -12.27 6.57
C TYR A 73 15.23 -13.58 5.82
N LYS A 74 14.66 -13.56 4.61
CA LYS A 74 14.60 -14.74 3.74
C LYS A 74 15.98 -15.32 3.49
N GLN A 75 16.96 -14.49 3.11
CA GLN A 75 18.31 -14.96 2.85
C GLN A 75 18.94 -15.58 4.11
N ARG A 76 18.82 -14.90 5.26
CA ARG A 76 19.34 -15.43 6.54
C ARG A 76 18.71 -16.76 6.92
N THR A 77 17.41 -16.92 6.70
CA THR A 77 16.71 -18.19 6.96
C THR A 77 17.20 -19.30 6.02
N ILE A 78 17.37 -19.00 4.72
CA ILE A 78 17.93 -19.96 3.75
C ILE A 78 19.35 -20.36 4.16
N ASP A 79 20.21 -19.41 4.50
CA ASP A 79 21.59 -19.68 4.91
C ASP A 79 21.64 -20.55 6.18
N ALA A 80 20.76 -20.29 7.15
CA ALA A 80 20.64 -21.09 8.37
C ALA A 80 20.18 -22.53 8.07
N ILE A 81 19.19 -22.71 7.20
CA ILE A 81 18.71 -24.04 6.79
C ILE A 81 19.82 -24.81 6.05
N ASN A 82 20.52 -24.15 5.12
CA ASN A 82 21.62 -24.78 4.40
C ASN A 82 22.74 -25.18 5.36
N THR A 83 23.10 -24.32 6.31
CA THR A 83 24.08 -24.65 7.36
C THR A 83 23.65 -25.87 8.17
N LEU A 84 22.38 -25.92 8.58
CA LEU A 84 21.83 -27.04 9.32
C LEU A 84 21.89 -28.34 8.49
N ARG A 85 21.43 -28.30 7.24
CA ARG A 85 21.33 -29.46 6.34
C ARG A 85 22.69 -29.98 5.87
N GLU A 86 23.62 -29.08 5.53
CA GLU A 86 24.89 -29.44 4.89
C GLU A 86 26.03 -29.64 5.88
N ILE A 87 25.96 -29.04 7.07
CA ILE A 87 27.06 -29.06 8.05
C ILE A 87 26.63 -29.75 9.34
N ALA A 88 25.66 -29.20 10.05
CA ALA A 88 25.33 -29.66 11.39
C ALA A 88 24.75 -31.08 11.40
N MET A 89 23.79 -31.37 10.52
CA MET A 89 23.15 -32.68 10.43
C MET A 89 24.14 -33.79 10.04
N PRO A 90 24.97 -33.65 8.98
CA PRO A 90 25.99 -34.65 8.66
C PRO A 90 27.03 -34.84 9.77
N LEU A 91 27.38 -33.77 10.51
CA LEU A 91 28.29 -33.87 11.64
C LEU A 91 27.67 -34.69 12.79
N CYS A 92 26.42 -34.38 13.16
CA CYS A 92 25.70 -35.10 14.21
C CYS A 92 25.52 -36.59 13.83
N GLN A 93 25.19 -36.89 12.58
CA GLN A 93 25.15 -38.26 12.05
C GLN A 93 26.49 -38.97 12.16
N LYS A 94 27.61 -38.32 11.80
CA LYS A 94 28.96 -38.90 11.97
C LYS A 94 29.25 -39.22 13.44
N CYS A 95 28.89 -38.31 14.35
CA CYS A 95 29.05 -38.54 15.79
C CYS A 95 28.27 -39.77 16.24
N MET A 96 27.03 -39.96 15.77
CA MET A 96 26.25 -41.17 16.05
C MET A 96 26.92 -42.43 15.50
N ILE A 97 27.35 -42.42 14.23
CA ILE A 97 28.04 -43.56 13.61
C ILE A 97 29.27 -43.95 14.43
N PHE A 98 30.10 -43.01 14.88
CA PHE A 98 31.27 -43.32 15.70
C PHE A 98 30.92 -43.97 17.04
N ARG A 99 29.75 -43.64 17.61
CA ARG A 99 29.28 -44.25 18.85
C ARG A 99 28.72 -45.66 18.61
N GLU A 100 28.00 -45.85 17.51
CA GLU A 100 27.48 -47.15 17.09
C GLU A 100 28.60 -48.15 16.73
N MET A 101 29.77 -47.65 16.33
CA MET A 101 30.96 -48.46 16.05
C MET A 101 31.73 -48.92 17.30
N ARG A 102 31.36 -48.48 18.51
CA ARG A 102 31.98 -48.96 19.76
C ARG A 102 31.62 -50.43 20.02
N GLN A 103 32.42 -51.12 20.82
CA GLN A 103 32.26 -52.56 21.04
C GLN A 103 32.28 -52.92 22.53
N GLY A 104 31.63 -54.04 22.86
CA GLY A 104 31.63 -54.59 24.22
C GLY A 104 31.00 -53.61 25.23
N VAL A 105 31.70 -53.39 26.34
CA VAL A 105 31.23 -52.53 27.44
C VAL A 105 31.15 -51.04 27.08
N ASP A 106 31.80 -50.63 25.99
CA ASP A 106 31.79 -49.23 25.52
C ASP A 106 30.59 -48.91 24.62
N LEU A 107 29.85 -49.94 24.15
CA LEU A 107 28.61 -49.77 23.40
C LEU A 107 27.45 -49.56 24.38
N VAL A 108 27.24 -48.31 24.76
CA VAL A 108 26.21 -47.91 25.74
C VAL A 108 25.40 -46.74 25.20
N GLN A 109 24.08 -46.79 25.43
CA GLN A 109 23.17 -45.67 25.24
C GLN A 109 23.23 -44.74 26.46
N ASP A 110 24.23 -43.88 26.47
CA ASP A 110 24.41 -42.86 27.51
C ASP A 110 23.61 -41.58 27.19
N GLU A 111 23.75 -40.58 28.05
CA GLU A 111 23.10 -39.28 27.87
C GLU A 111 23.49 -38.61 26.55
N VAL A 112 24.76 -38.69 26.14
CA VAL A 112 25.25 -38.10 24.89
C VAL A 112 24.58 -38.75 23.68
N ASP A 113 24.43 -40.07 23.69
CA ASP A 113 23.76 -40.82 22.63
C ASP A 113 22.27 -40.42 22.50
N ASN A 114 21.60 -40.16 23.63
CA ASN A 114 20.22 -39.68 23.65
C ASN A 114 20.10 -38.25 23.12
N GLU A 115 21.01 -37.35 23.48
CA GLU A 115 21.01 -35.98 22.98
C GLU A 115 21.30 -35.90 21.49
N LEU A 116 22.23 -36.72 20.96
CA LEU A 116 22.49 -36.76 19.52
C LEU A 116 21.25 -37.18 18.72
N ARG A 117 20.48 -38.16 19.21
CA ARG A 117 19.20 -38.55 18.57
C ARG A 117 18.15 -37.45 18.65
N ARG A 118 18.07 -36.75 19.78
CA ARG A 118 17.19 -35.58 19.92
C ARG A 118 17.57 -34.47 18.96
N GLU A 119 18.87 -34.17 18.84
CA GLU A 119 19.39 -33.15 17.93
C GLU A 119 19.04 -33.48 16.47
N LEU A 120 19.25 -34.73 16.02
CA LEU A 120 18.82 -35.16 14.69
C LEU A 120 17.30 -35.04 14.48
N HIS A 121 16.51 -35.41 15.49
CA HIS A 121 15.06 -35.32 15.39
C HIS A 121 14.59 -33.86 15.25
N VAL A 122 15.07 -32.98 16.12
CA VAL A 122 14.74 -31.54 16.10
C VAL A 122 15.27 -30.89 14.82
N GLY A 123 16.49 -31.22 14.41
CA GLY A 123 17.11 -30.71 13.19
C GLY A 123 16.34 -31.11 11.93
N ASN A 124 15.94 -32.37 11.79
CA ASN A 124 15.09 -32.81 10.69
C ASN A 124 13.72 -32.11 10.72
N GLY A 125 13.09 -31.99 11.90
CA GLY A 125 11.84 -31.27 12.03
C GLY A 125 11.93 -29.80 11.62
N ALA A 126 13.05 -29.13 11.94
CA ALA A 126 13.30 -27.76 11.52
C ALA A 126 13.49 -27.63 10.00
N ILE A 127 14.12 -28.62 9.36
CA ILE A 127 14.30 -28.67 7.90
C ILE A 127 12.97 -28.96 7.19
N GLU A 128 12.08 -29.76 7.77
CA GLU A 128 10.78 -30.12 7.18
C GLU A 128 9.72 -29.01 7.30
N LEU A 129 9.82 -28.17 8.32
CA LEU A 129 8.85 -27.09 8.59
C LEU A 129 8.98 -25.90 7.62
N LEU A 130 10.14 -25.75 6.95
CA LEU A 130 10.54 -24.56 6.19
C LEU A 130 10.87 -24.87 4.73
#